data_AF-A0A6A6EQ33-F1
#
_entry.id   AF-A0A6A6EQ33-F1
#
_cell.length_a   1.000
_cell.length_b   1.000
_cell.length_c   1.000
_cell.angle_alpha   90.00
_cell.angle_beta   90.00
_cell.angle_gamma   90.00
#
_symmetry.space_group_name_H-M   'P 1'
#
loop_
_entity.id
_entity.type
_entity.pdbx_description
1 polymer ?
#
loop_
_entity_poly.entity_id
_entity_poly.type
_entity_poly.pdbx_seq_one_letter_code
_entity_poly.pdbx_strand_id
1 'polypeptide(L)'
;MSRLKFFHTLSHPSSASNPHIKMEQERAIIKRDRIGEEVVLVQLTESNKEQLLGKATKFLTNRQPEAAIILERMAQLNANVARDFALKDAASSRAPLRLLFSRDSTVVKDLSQPVPSYIIISYCWKSPGWSKTGFSKVEQPWPIQHAFVEDLLQLRESADEGIWIDQLSIDQKDDQEKKVAIGAMDILYRSARQLVIILEDIEIPQEEEEIANRYWKVVQSAIPSDQWNPPESDLKLIESLFLRIMSSRWFSRGWCSHEFQISKYYLEDLRNFPRFRA
;
A
#
# COMPACT_ATOMS: atom_id res chain seq x y z
N MET A 1 -59.77 -10.07 44.11
CA MET A 1 -58.85 -9.51 43.11
C MET A 1 -58.29 -10.68 42.29
N SER A 2 -59.06 -11.22 41.34
CA SER A 2 -58.99 -10.95 39.87
C SER A 2 -57.70 -11.50 39.24
N ARG A 3 -57.65 -12.79 38.83
CA ARG A 3 -57.87 -13.36 37.46
C ARG A 3 -56.94 -12.77 36.35
N LEU A 4 -56.08 -13.58 35.72
CA LEU A 4 -56.30 -14.27 34.42
C LEU A 4 -55.00 -14.93 33.86
N LYS A 5 -55.16 -16.09 33.21
CA LYS A 5 -54.19 -16.77 32.32
C LYS A 5 -54.27 -16.16 30.90
N PHE A 6 -53.21 -16.21 30.09
CA PHE A 6 -53.28 -16.47 28.63
C PHE A 6 -51.95 -16.96 28.05
N PHE A 7 -52.03 -17.95 27.14
CA PHE A 7 -51.02 -18.38 26.18
C PHE A 7 -51.04 -17.45 24.96
N HIS A 8 -49.88 -17.19 24.31
CA HIS A 8 -49.75 -17.17 22.84
C HIS A 8 -48.29 -17.13 22.37
N THR A 9 -48.00 -18.02 21.42
CA THR A 9 -46.87 -18.07 20.47
C THR A 9 -46.83 -16.87 19.53
N LEU A 10 -45.64 -16.37 19.16
CA LEU A 10 -45.32 -15.64 17.91
C LEU A 10 -43.77 -15.62 17.76
N SER A 11 -43.18 -16.46 16.90
CA SER A 11 -42.85 -16.24 15.48
C SER A 11 -41.46 -15.60 15.25
N HIS A 12 -40.54 -16.41 14.71
CA HIS A 12 -39.26 -15.96 14.16
C HIS A 12 -39.45 -14.87 13.09
N PRO A 13 -38.65 -13.79 13.09
CA PRO A 13 -38.45 -13.01 11.90
C PRO A 13 -37.51 -13.77 10.96
N SER A 14 -38.10 -14.33 9.91
CA SER A 14 -37.41 -14.64 8.66
C SER A 14 -36.72 -13.37 8.18
N SER A 15 -35.39 -13.36 8.23
CA SER A 15 -34.59 -12.31 7.57
C SER A 15 -34.59 -12.61 6.07
N ALA A 16 -35.62 -12.13 5.39
CA ALA A 16 -35.61 -11.99 3.94
C ALA A 16 -34.48 -11.00 3.58
N SER A 17 -33.31 -11.55 3.22
CA SER A 17 -32.21 -10.80 2.65
C SER A 17 -32.68 -10.16 1.35
N ASN A 18 -32.79 -8.84 1.34
CA ASN A 18 -33.19 -8.04 0.19
C ASN A 18 -32.14 -8.22 -0.94
N PRO A 19 -32.46 -8.87 -2.07
CA PRO A 19 -31.47 -9.21 -3.11
C PRO A 19 -30.92 -7.98 -3.84
N HIS A 20 -31.61 -6.84 -3.78
CA HIS A 20 -31.16 -5.61 -4.43
C HIS A 20 -29.90 -4.99 -3.81
N ILE A 21 -29.60 -5.24 -2.54
CA ILE A 21 -28.41 -4.67 -1.88
C ILE A 21 -27.15 -5.49 -2.19
N LYS A 22 -27.28 -6.77 -2.58
CA LYS A 22 -26.13 -7.61 -2.95
C LYS A 22 -25.59 -7.33 -4.35
N MET A 23 -26.44 -6.92 -5.31
CA MET A 23 -26.02 -6.74 -6.71
C MET A 23 -25.17 -5.48 -6.95
N GLU A 24 -25.29 -4.43 -6.13
CA GLU A 24 -24.48 -3.21 -6.31
C GLU A 24 -23.00 -3.41 -5.94
N GLN A 25 -22.67 -4.42 -5.13
CA GLN A 25 -21.29 -4.70 -4.70
C GLN A 25 -20.47 -5.51 -5.71
N GLU A 26 -21.10 -6.08 -6.74
CA GLU A 26 -20.41 -6.91 -7.73
C GLU A 26 -19.82 -6.11 -8.90
N ARG A 27 -20.22 -4.85 -9.09
CA ARG A 27 -19.73 -4.02 -10.20
C ARG A 27 -18.65 -3.07 -9.73
N ALA A 28 -17.59 -2.94 -10.51
CA ALA A 28 -16.61 -1.89 -10.30
C ALA A 28 -17.26 -0.54 -10.59
N ILE A 29 -16.86 0.47 -9.83
CA ILE A 29 -17.48 1.80 -9.87
C ILE A 29 -16.36 2.83 -9.98
N ILE A 30 -16.50 3.74 -10.93
CA ILE A 30 -15.67 4.95 -10.98
C ILE A 30 -16.09 5.84 -9.80
N LYS A 31 -15.21 5.97 -8.80
CA LYS A 31 -15.51 6.77 -7.60
C LYS A 31 -15.24 8.25 -7.83
N ARG A 32 -14.24 8.57 -8.64
CA ARG A 32 -13.92 9.93 -9.04
C ARG A 32 -13.35 9.91 -10.46
N ASP A 33 -14.14 10.43 -11.39
CA ASP A 33 -13.76 10.58 -12.80
C ASP A 33 -12.86 11.83 -13.04
N ARG A 34 -12.65 12.65 -12.01
CA ARG A 34 -11.89 13.91 -12.11
C ARG A 34 -10.94 14.07 -10.93
N ILE A 35 -10.10 13.07 -10.71
CA ILE A 35 -8.96 13.21 -9.80
C ILE A 35 -7.93 14.14 -10.51
N GLY A 36 -7.74 14.00 -11.83
CA GLY A 36 -7.16 15.01 -12.73
C GLY A 36 -7.74 14.87 -14.13
N GLU A 37 -7.22 15.61 -15.12
CA GLU A 37 -7.61 15.39 -16.52
C GLU A 37 -7.20 13.98 -17.01
N GLU A 38 -6.14 13.41 -16.43
CA GLU A 38 -5.46 12.23 -16.97
C GLU A 38 -5.69 10.90 -16.21
N VAL A 39 -6.14 10.96 -14.93
CA VAL A 39 -6.32 9.75 -14.10
C VAL A 39 -7.69 9.62 -13.45
N VAL A 40 -8.13 8.38 -13.32
CA VAL A 40 -9.44 7.97 -12.81
C VAL A 40 -9.26 7.02 -11.63
N LEU A 41 -10.01 7.25 -10.55
CA LEU A 41 -10.03 6.34 -9.39
C LEU A 41 -11.17 5.34 -9.54
N VAL A 42 -10.80 4.07 -9.66
CA VAL A 42 -11.73 2.96 -9.85
C VAL A 42 -11.76 2.12 -8.57
N GLN A 43 -12.96 1.91 -8.01
CA GLN A 43 -13.19 0.87 -7.02
C GLN A 43 -13.39 -0.45 -7.75
N LEU A 44 -12.56 -1.44 -7.45
CA LEU A 44 -12.57 -2.73 -8.13
C LEU A 44 -13.77 -3.60 -7.72
N THR A 45 -14.12 -4.55 -8.58
CA THR A 45 -15.05 -5.65 -8.28
C THR A 45 -14.47 -6.58 -7.21
N GLU A 46 -15.33 -7.36 -6.55
CA GLU A 46 -14.86 -8.42 -5.64
C GLU A 46 -14.06 -9.51 -6.37
N SER A 47 -14.37 -9.81 -7.64
CA SER A 47 -13.59 -10.76 -8.44
C SER A 47 -12.15 -10.26 -8.67
N ASN A 48 -11.98 -8.99 -9.04
CA ASN A 48 -10.64 -8.38 -9.18
C ASN A 48 -9.90 -8.34 -7.85
N LYS A 49 -10.59 -8.00 -6.75
CA LYS A 49 -10.00 -8.05 -5.41
C LYS A 49 -9.55 -9.46 -5.02
N GLU A 50 -10.37 -10.47 -5.27
CA GLU A 50 -10.02 -11.85 -4.95
C GLU A 50 -8.82 -12.32 -5.77
N GLN A 51 -8.76 -11.96 -7.06
CA GLN A 51 -7.61 -12.26 -7.93
C GLN A 51 -6.32 -11.63 -7.39
N LEU A 52 -6.35 -10.33 -7.05
CA LEU A 52 -5.17 -9.59 -6.60
C LEU A 52 -4.74 -9.94 -5.17
N LEU A 53 -5.70 -10.07 -4.26
CA LEU A 53 -5.46 -10.21 -2.82
C LEU A 53 -5.50 -11.66 -2.33
N GLY A 54 -6.08 -12.59 -3.10
CA GLY A 54 -6.43 -13.94 -2.65
C GLY A 54 -5.25 -14.74 -2.10
N LYS A 55 -4.04 -14.61 -2.68
CA LYS A 55 -2.84 -15.28 -2.16
C LYS A 55 -2.43 -14.75 -0.78
N ALA A 56 -2.43 -13.42 -0.60
CA ALA A 56 -2.09 -12.79 0.67
C ALA A 56 -3.17 -13.06 1.74
N THR A 57 -4.45 -13.00 1.35
CA THR A 57 -5.57 -13.35 2.23
C THR A 57 -5.48 -14.80 2.70
N LYS A 58 -5.25 -15.77 1.79
CA LYS A 58 -5.06 -17.18 2.16
C LYS A 58 -3.88 -17.38 3.10
N PHE A 59 -2.76 -16.70 2.83
CA PHE A 59 -1.57 -16.74 3.71
C PHE A 59 -1.92 -16.30 5.14
N LEU A 60 -2.64 -15.19 5.33
CA LEU A 60 -3.02 -14.72 6.66
C LEU A 60 -4.06 -15.62 7.33
N THR A 61 -5.06 -16.10 6.59
CA THR A 61 -6.05 -17.06 7.11
C THR A 61 -5.38 -18.31 7.64
N ASN A 62 -4.36 -18.82 6.95
CA ASN A 62 -3.60 -20.00 7.40
C ASN A 62 -2.79 -19.75 8.69
N ARG A 63 -2.48 -18.50 9.04
CA ARG A 63 -1.78 -18.12 10.28
C ARG A 63 -2.72 -17.75 11.43
N GLN A 64 -4.03 -17.70 11.20
CA GLN A 64 -5.01 -17.41 12.26
C GLN A 64 -4.92 -18.36 13.45
N PRO A 65 -4.79 -19.70 13.27
CA PRO A 65 -4.66 -20.60 14.41
C PRO A 65 -3.41 -20.32 15.26
N GLU A 66 -2.28 -20.00 14.61
CA GLU A 66 -1.03 -19.62 15.28
C GLU A 66 -1.23 -18.32 16.08
N ALA A 67 -1.84 -17.30 15.47
CA ALA A 67 -2.15 -16.03 16.13
C ALA A 67 -3.09 -16.20 17.34
N ALA A 68 -4.09 -17.11 17.25
CA ALA A 68 -4.99 -17.44 18.34
C ALA A 68 -4.24 -18.02 19.55
N ILE A 69 -3.31 -18.96 19.30
CA ILE A 69 -2.47 -19.55 20.35
C ILE A 69 -1.58 -18.48 21.00
N ILE A 70 -1.01 -17.56 20.22
CA ILE A 70 -0.19 -16.46 20.74
C ILE A 70 -1.03 -15.55 21.63
N LEU A 71 -2.25 -15.18 21.20
CA LEU A 71 -3.14 -14.32 21.98
C LEU A 71 -3.60 -15.00 23.28
N GLU A 72 -3.90 -16.30 23.24
CA GLU A 72 -4.24 -17.08 24.44
C GLU A 72 -3.07 -17.10 25.43
N ARG A 73 -1.84 -17.38 24.97
CA ARG A 73 -0.64 -17.35 25.80
C ARG A 73 -0.40 -15.96 26.40
N MET A 74 -0.59 -14.91 25.61
CA MET A 74 -0.48 -13.53 26.09
C MET A 74 -1.51 -13.25 27.19
N ALA A 75 -2.74 -13.74 27.07
CA ALA A 75 -3.76 -13.60 28.10
C ALA A 75 -3.40 -14.34 29.39
N GLN A 76 -2.77 -15.52 29.30
CA GLN A 76 -2.27 -16.27 30.45
C GLN A 76 -1.13 -15.52 31.16
N LEU A 77 -0.24 -14.87 30.41
CA LEU A 77 0.90 -14.11 30.96
C LEU A 77 0.46 -12.75 31.53
N ASN A 78 -0.38 -12.01 30.81
CA ASN A 78 -0.88 -10.70 31.21
C ASN A 78 -2.21 -10.38 30.53
N ALA A 79 -3.30 -10.62 31.25
CA ALA A 79 -4.66 -10.39 30.77
C ALA A 79 -5.00 -8.90 30.51
N ASN A 80 -4.25 -7.95 31.06
CA ASN A 80 -4.49 -6.52 30.77
C ASN A 80 -3.92 -6.18 29.39
N VAL A 81 -2.68 -6.58 29.12
CA VAL A 81 -2.05 -6.39 27.81
C VAL A 81 -2.83 -7.13 26.73
N ALA A 82 -3.25 -8.36 26.99
CA ALA A 82 -3.96 -9.17 25.99
C ALA A 82 -5.29 -8.56 25.52
N ARG A 83 -5.96 -7.75 26.35
CA ARG A 83 -7.22 -7.08 25.99
C ARG A 83 -7.05 -6.02 24.91
N ASP A 84 -5.83 -5.51 24.73
CA ASP A 84 -5.51 -4.52 23.71
C ASP A 84 -5.27 -5.16 22.33
N PHE A 85 -5.27 -6.50 22.25
CA PHE A 85 -5.07 -7.24 21.02
C PHE A 85 -6.33 -8.03 20.64
N ALA A 86 -6.58 -8.09 19.33
CA ALA A 86 -7.61 -8.92 18.76
C ALA A 86 -7.05 -9.70 17.58
N LEU A 87 -7.62 -10.88 17.33
CA LEU A 87 -7.37 -11.57 16.09
C LEU A 87 -7.85 -10.71 14.94
N LYS A 88 -6.98 -10.56 13.95
CA LYS A 88 -7.28 -9.80 12.76
C LYS A 88 -8.38 -10.50 11.99
N ASP A 89 -9.52 -9.86 11.79
CA ASP A 89 -10.59 -10.47 11.02
C ASP A 89 -10.12 -10.68 9.58
N ALA A 90 -10.31 -11.88 9.03
CA ALA A 90 -10.12 -12.14 7.61
C ALA A 90 -11.04 -11.22 6.77
N ALA A 91 -12.14 -10.72 7.34
CA ALA A 91 -13.01 -9.72 6.74
C ALA A 91 -12.35 -8.35 6.55
N SER A 92 -11.18 -8.06 7.15
CA SER A 92 -10.40 -6.85 6.82
C SER A 92 -10.03 -6.80 5.32
N SER A 93 -9.91 -7.95 4.65
CA SER A 93 -9.75 -8.05 3.19
C SER A 93 -10.97 -7.53 2.39
N ARG A 94 -12.11 -7.30 3.04
CA ARG A 94 -13.32 -6.75 2.42
C ARG A 94 -13.27 -5.23 2.25
N ALA A 95 -12.23 -4.55 2.73
CA ALA A 95 -12.02 -3.14 2.45
C ALA A 95 -12.21 -2.84 0.95
N PRO A 96 -12.87 -1.73 0.57
CA PRO A 96 -12.89 -1.32 -0.83
C PRO A 96 -11.46 -1.18 -1.35
N LEU A 97 -11.15 -1.88 -2.46
CA LEU A 97 -9.87 -1.69 -3.14
C LEU A 97 -10.08 -0.67 -4.24
N ARG A 98 -9.39 0.48 -4.12
CA ARG A 98 -9.45 1.55 -5.11
C ARG A 98 -8.07 1.80 -5.68
N LEU A 99 -7.99 1.84 -7.01
CA LEU A 99 -6.76 2.04 -7.74
C LEU A 99 -6.93 3.21 -8.72
N LEU A 100 -5.85 3.96 -8.91
CA LEU A 100 -5.73 4.97 -9.95
C LEU A 100 -5.31 4.31 -11.26
N PHE A 101 -5.98 4.68 -12.34
CA PHE A 101 -5.66 4.27 -13.70
C PHE A 101 -5.58 5.48 -14.61
N SER A 102 -4.78 5.38 -15.68
CA SER A 102 -4.81 6.35 -16.78
C SER A 102 -6.18 6.30 -17.46
N ARG A 103 -6.69 7.45 -17.93
CA ARG A 103 -8.02 7.55 -18.57
C ARG A 103 -8.16 6.67 -19.82
N ASP A 104 -7.05 6.40 -20.51
CA ASP A 104 -6.98 5.56 -21.70
C ASP A 104 -6.91 4.04 -21.41
N SER A 105 -6.76 3.64 -20.15
CA SER A 105 -6.78 2.26 -19.68
C SER A 105 -8.03 1.50 -20.17
N THR A 106 -7.85 0.23 -20.51
CA THR A 106 -8.95 -0.66 -20.88
C THR A 106 -9.86 -0.93 -19.69
N VAL A 107 -9.31 -0.99 -18.46
CA VAL A 107 -10.06 -1.15 -17.21
C VAL A 107 -11.03 0.02 -16.99
N VAL A 108 -10.64 1.25 -17.35
CA VAL A 108 -11.52 2.43 -17.25
C VAL A 108 -12.65 2.38 -18.29
N LYS A 109 -12.36 1.88 -19.49
CA LYS A 109 -13.34 1.75 -20.59
C LYS A 109 -14.32 0.60 -20.36
N ASP A 110 -13.86 -0.48 -19.72
CA ASP A 110 -14.66 -1.64 -19.35
C ASP A 110 -14.28 -2.11 -17.94
N LEU A 111 -15.10 -1.70 -16.98
CA LEU A 111 -14.92 -1.97 -15.55
C LEU A 111 -15.03 -3.47 -15.19
N SER A 112 -15.43 -4.34 -16.13
CA SER A 112 -15.44 -5.78 -15.95
C SER A 112 -14.10 -6.45 -16.28
N GLN A 113 -13.18 -5.71 -16.90
CA GLN A 113 -11.86 -6.25 -17.26
C GLN A 113 -11.07 -6.67 -16.02
N PRO A 114 -10.28 -7.76 -16.13
CA PRO A 114 -9.39 -8.16 -15.07
C PRO A 114 -8.28 -7.12 -14.87
N VAL A 115 -7.98 -6.80 -13.62
CA VAL A 115 -6.83 -5.96 -13.28
C VAL A 115 -5.60 -6.87 -13.11
N PRO A 116 -4.55 -6.72 -13.93
CA PRO A 116 -3.42 -7.64 -13.91
C PRO A 116 -2.60 -7.54 -12.63
N SER A 117 -2.35 -6.32 -12.16
CA SER A 117 -1.49 -6.03 -11.01
C SER A 117 -1.69 -4.58 -10.56
N TYR A 118 -1.02 -4.21 -9.47
CA TYR A 118 -0.92 -2.82 -9.03
C TYR A 118 0.40 -2.58 -8.29
N ILE A 119 0.80 -1.30 -8.25
CA ILE A 119 1.91 -0.81 -7.45
C ILE A 119 1.40 0.04 -6.29
N ILE A 120 2.13 0.05 -5.18
CA ILE A 120 1.84 0.89 -4.01
C ILE A 120 2.86 2.00 -3.91
N ILE A 121 2.37 3.20 -3.59
CA ILE A 121 3.22 4.35 -3.27
C ILE A 121 3.22 4.56 -1.76
N SER A 122 4.41 4.56 -1.18
CA SER A 122 4.62 5.00 0.19
C SER A 122 5.42 6.30 0.20
N TYR A 123 4.89 7.30 0.88
CA TYR A 123 5.46 8.64 0.95
C TYR A 123 5.05 9.30 2.27
N CYS A 124 5.69 10.41 2.61
CA CYS A 124 5.26 11.22 3.74
C CYS A 124 4.20 12.22 3.32
N TRP A 125 3.03 12.16 3.97
CA TRP A 125 2.03 13.20 3.82
C TRP A 125 2.63 14.56 4.20
N LYS A 126 2.23 15.59 3.45
CA LYS A 126 2.70 16.97 3.66
C LYS A 126 2.04 17.52 4.92
N SER A 127 2.83 17.75 5.96
CA SER A 127 2.39 18.38 7.20
C SER A 127 2.42 19.91 7.10
N PRO A 128 1.65 20.64 7.91
CA PRO A 128 1.84 22.08 8.07
C PRO A 128 3.30 22.34 8.48
N GLY A 129 4.04 23.12 7.69
CA GLY A 129 5.48 23.35 7.88
C GLY A 129 6.40 22.55 6.94
N TRP A 130 5.86 21.71 6.06
CA TRP A 130 6.65 21.14 4.97
C TRP A 130 7.10 22.27 4.03
N SER A 131 8.41 22.55 4.00
CA SER A 131 9.02 23.44 3.04
C SER A 131 9.31 22.69 1.76
N LYS A 132 8.93 23.26 0.62
CA LYS A 132 9.36 22.76 -0.69
C LYS A 132 10.88 22.82 -0.74
N THR A 133 11.53 21.66 -0.81
CA THR A 133 12.82 21.54 -1.52
C THR A 133 12.59 22.05 -2.94
N GLY A 134 13.58 22.65 -3.61
CA GLY A 134 13.42 23.48 -4.81
C GLY A 134 12.71 22.88 -6.04
N PHE A 135 12.13 21.70 -5.92
CA PHE A 135 11.35 20.98 -6.90
C PHE A 135 9.94 21.56 -7.13
N SER A 136 9.43 21.26 -8.33
CA SER A 136 8.23 21.81 -8.99
C SER A 136 6.91 21.80 -8.18
N LYS A 137 5.90 22.46 -8.75
CA LYS A 137 4.53 22.51 -8.21
C LYS A 137 3.97 21.09 -8.03
N VAL A 138 3.34 20.82 -6.88
CA VAL A 138 2.52 19.62 -6.69
C VAL A 138 1.31 19.78 -7.59
N GLU A 139 1.17 18.90 -8.57
CA GLU A 139 0.02 18.91 -9.46
C GLU A 139 -1.05 17.98 -8.91
N GLN A 140 -2.22 18.57 -8.65
CA GLN A 140 -3.40 17.78 -8.36
C GLN A 140 -3.67 16.89 -9.57
N PRO A 141 -3.94 15.60 -9.35
CA PRO A 141 -4.34 14.97 -8.10
C PRO A 141 -3.26 14.43 -7.19
N TRP A 142 -2.03 14.40 -7.66
CA TRP A 142 -1.00 13.63 -7.02
C TRP A 142 -0.61 14.29 -5.70
N PRO A 143 -0.56 13.54 -4.59
CA PRO A 143 -0.11 14.09 -3.31
C PRO A 143 1.42 14.25 -3.26
N ILE A 144 2.11 13.83 -4.32
CA ILE A 144 3.56 13.86 -4.52
C ILE A 144 3.95 14.87 -5.62
N GLN A 145 5.20 15.29 -5.67
CA GLN A 145 5.73 16.18 -6.72
C GLN A 145 5.61 15.54 -8.11
N HIS A 146 5.37 16.38 -9.14
CA HIS A 146 5.12 15.93 -10.51
C HIS A 146 6.28 15.12 -11.12
N ALA A 147 7.53 15.48 -10.83
CA ALA A 147 8.71 14.74 -11.32
C ALA A 147 8.64 13.25 -10.94
N PHE A 148 8.25 12.93 -9.71
CA PHE A 148 8.07 11.54 -9.27
C PHE A 148 6.89 10.85 -9.96
N VAL A 149 5.86 11.59 -10.38
CA VAL A 149 4.72 11.02 -11.10
C VAL A 149 5.15 10.53 -12.48
N GLU A 150 5.96 11.32 -13.21
CA GLU A 150 6.46 10.93 -14.53
C GLU A 150 7.29 9.65 -14.46
N ASP A 151 8.24 9.57 -13.52
CA ASP A 151 9.03 8.35 -13.30
C ASP A 151 8.17 7.19 -12.82
N LEU A 152 7.20 7.43 -11.94
CA LEU A 152 6.29 6.41 -11.44
C LEU A 152 5.47 5.76 -12.56
N LEU A 153 4.96 6.57 -13.49
CA LEU A 153 4.20 6.07 -14.63
C LEU A 153 5.05 5.18 -15.54
N GLN A 154 6.36 5.41 -15.63
CA GLN A 154 7.30 4.56 -16.37
C GLN A 154 7.60 3.23 -15.66
N LEU A 155 7.39 3.13 -14.34
CA LEU A 155 7.58 1.88 -13.58
C LEU A 155 6.44 0.87 -13.77
N ARG A 156 5.33 1.29 -14.40
CA ARG A 156 4.17 0.44 -14.66
C ARG A 156 4.46 -0.53 -15.80
N GLU A 157 3.97 -1.77 -15.69
CA GLU A 157 4.07 -2.76 -16.76
C GLU A 157 3.10 -2.46 -17.92
N SER A 158 1.99 -1.77 -17.64
CA SER A 158 1.01 -1.36 -18.65
C SER A 158 0.12 -0.22 -18.17
N ALA A 159 -0.67 0.36 -19.08
CA ALA A 159 -1.72 1.32 -18.76
C ALA A 159 -2.85 0.73 -17.91
N ASP A 160 -2.93 -0.60 -17.78
CA ASP A 160 -3.93 -1.33 -16.99
C ASP A 160 -3.37 -1.79 -15.63
N GLU A 161 -2.11 -1.50 -15.31
CA GLU A 161 -1.60 -1.71 -13.95
C GLU A 161 -2.04 -0.56 -13.05
N GLY A 162 -2.76 -0.85 -11.97
CA GLY A 162 -3.28 0.19 -11.07
C GLY A 162 -2.19 0.79 -10.17
N ILE A 163 -2.40 2.02 -9.72
CA ILE A 163 -1.61 2.65 -8.66
C ILE A 163 -2.45 2.77 -7.40
N TRP A 164 -1.91 2.36 -6.26
CA TRP A 164 -2.56 2.54 -4.96
C TRP A 164 -1.79 3.57 -4.13
N ILE A 165 -2.50 4.57 -3.62
CA ILE A 165 -1.96 5.61 -2.74
C ILE A 165 -2.94 5.77 -1.60
N ASP A 166 -2.48 5.56 -0.36
CA ASP A 166 -3.33 5.57 0.84
C ASP A 166 -4.28 6.78 0.92
N GLN A 167 -3.78 8.00 0.68
CA GLN A 167 -4.52 9.25 0.75
C GLN A 167 -5.67 9.33 -0.28
N LEU A 168 -5.52 8.67 -1.44
CA LEU A 168 -6.50 8.72 -2.53
C LEU A 168 -7.40 7.48 -2.58
N SER A 169 -6.84 6.32 -2.25
CA SER A 169 -7.50 5.01 -2.34
C SER A 169 -8.42 4.74 -1.15
N ILE A 170 -8.17 5.35 0.00
CA ILE A 170 -8.98 5.24 1.21
C ILE A 170 -9.82 6.52 1.36
N ASP A 171 -11.09 6.37 1.73
CA ASP A 171 -11.93 7.50 2.10
C ASP A 171 -11.47 8.09 3.43
N GLN A 172 -10.70 9.19 3.32
CA GLN A 172 -10.14 9.89 4.46
C GLN A 172 -11.19 10.61 5.33
N LYS A 173 -12.48 10.53 5.00
CA LYS A 173 -13.57 11.06 5.82
C LYS A 173 -14.38 9.97 6.51
N ASP A 174 -14.18 8.70 6.15
CA ASP A 174 -14.84 7.56 6.78
C ASP A 174 -13.87 6.85 7.74
N ASP A 175 -14.06 7.05 9.05
CA ASP A 175 -13.21 6.45 10.07
C ASP A 175 -13.35 4.93 10.17
N GLN A 176 -14.49 4.36 9.79
CA GLN A 176 -14.65 2.91 9.74
C GLN A 176 -13.87 2.35 8.56
N GLU A 177 -13.97 2.97 7.39
CA GLU A 177 -13.21 2.55 6.23
C GLU A 177 -11.70 2.65 6.50
N LYS A 178 -11.23 3.76 7.08
CA LYS A 178 -9.82 3.90 7.48
C LYS A 178 -9.36 2.78 8.39
N LYS A 179 -10.12 2.48 9.45
CA LYS A 179 -9.76 1.40 10.40
C LYS A 179 -9.63 0.06 9.68
N VAL A 180 -10.58 -0.26 8.80
CA VAL A 180 -10.56 -1.50 8.01
C VAL A 180 -9.39 -1.51 7.03
N ALA A 181 -9.12 -0.40 6.34
CA ALA A 181 -8.01 -0.28 5.39
C ALA A 181 -6.63 -0.34 6.06
N ILE A 182 -6.46 0.33 7.22
CA ILE A 182 -5.27 0.21 8.08
C ILE A 182 -5.09 -1.24 8.53
N GLY A 183 -6.21 -1.88 8.92
CA GLY A 183 -6.25 -3.31 9.15
C GLY A 183 -5.75 -4.09 7.93
N ALA A 184 -6.14 -3.76 6.71
CA ALA A 184 -5.79 -4.51 5.50
C ALA A 184 -4.39 -4.23 4.92
N MET A 185 -3.58 -3.34 5.51
CA MET A 185 -2.31 -2.88 4.92
C MET A 185 -1.35 -4.02 4.60
N ASP A 186 -1.22 -5.01 5.48
CA ASP A 186 -0.34 -6.16 5.23
C ASP A 186 -0.73 -6.98 3.99
N ILE A 187 -2.03 -7.14 3.73
CA ILE A 187 -2.56 -7.80 2.53
C ILE A 187 -2.23 -6.93 1.31
N LEU A 188 -2.54 -5.63 1.38
CA LEU A 188 -2.34 -4.69 0.29
C LEU A 188 -0.86 -4.61 -0.12
N TYR A 189 0.05 -4.45 0.83
CA TYR A 189 1.48 -4.36 0.57
C TYR A 189 2.07 -5.70 0.10
N ARG A 190 1.60 -6.83 0.62
CA ARG A 190 2.06 -8.16 0.18
C ARG A 190 1.57 -8.54 -1.21
N SER A 191 0.43 -8.00 -1.64
CA SER A 191 -0.18 -8.29 -2.93
C SER A 191 0.24 -7.34 -4.06
N ALA A 192 0.78 -6.16 -3.72
CA ALA A 192 1.32 -5.27 -4.73
C ALA A 192 2.47 -5.93 -5.49
N ARG A 193 2.57 -5.67 -6.80
CA ARG A 193 3.73 -6.08 -7.61
C ARG A 193 4.97 -5.32 -7.22
N GLN A 194 4.83 -4.06 -6.81
CA GLN A 194 5.97 -3.23 -6.42
C GLN A 194 5.54 -2.22 -5.36
N LEU A 195 6.43 -1.99 -4.39
CA LEU A 195 6.36 -0.88 -3.46
C LEU A 195 7.35 0.17 -3.93
N VAL A 196 6.88 1.39 -4.17
CA VAL A 196 7.71 2.56 -4.50
C VAL A 196 7.70 3.49 -3.29
N ILE A 197 8.89 3.75 -2.74
CA ILE A 197 9.08 4.68 -1.63
C ILE A 197 9.58 6.00 -2.21
N ILE A 198 8.89 7.10 -1.92
CA ILE A 198 9.23 8.44 -2.41
C ILE A 198 9.72 9.31 -1.24
N LEU A 199 10.92 9.87 -1.41
CA LEU A 199 11.62 10.69 -0.41
C LEU A 199 11.65 12.16 -0.87
N GLU A 200 10.49 12.84 -0.89
CA GLU A 200 10.36 14.21 -1.44
C GLU A 200 11.10 15.31 -0.65
N ASP A 201 11.62 14.99 0.53
CA ASP A 201 12.20 15.94 1.48
C ASP A 201 13.72 15.91 1.56
N ILE A 202 14.35 15.16 0.66
CA ILE A 202 15.81 15.14 0.48
C ILE A 202 16.13 15.48 -0.97
N GLU A 203 17.29 16.09 -1.17
CA GLU A 203 17.82 16.40 -2.50
C GLU A 203 19.23 15.84 -2.57
N ILE A 204 19.50 15.02 -3.58
CA ILE A 204 20.76 14.30 -3.71
C ILE A 204 21.63 15.05 -4.71
N PRO A 205 22.77 15.60 -4.28
CA PRO A 205 23.70 16.30 -5.16
C PRO A 205 24.21 15.39 -6.28
N GLN A 206 24.58 16.00 -7.40
CA GLN A 206 25.07 15.28 -8.58
C GLN A 206 26.28 14.37 -8.25
N GLU A 207 27.18 14.80 -7.36
CA GLU A 207 28.34 13.98 -6.96
C GLU A 207 27.93 12.72 -6.20
N GLU A 208 26.89 12.81 -5.37
CA GLU A 208 26.31 11.68 -4.65
C GLU A 208 25.55 10.73 -5.62
N GLU A 209 24.84 11.28 -6.61
CA GLU A 209 24.18 10.49 -7.65
C GLU A 209 25.19 9.73 -8.52
N GLU A 210 26.27 10.40 -8.95
CA GLU A 210 27.34 9.81 -9.74
C GLU A 210 28.02 8.66 -9.00
N ILE A 211 28.27 8.81 -7.69
CA ILE A 211 28.88 7.75 -6.90
C ILE A 211 27.93 6.57 -6.70
N ALA A 212 26.63 6.84 -6.45
CA ALA A 212 25.61 5.80 -6.35
C ALA A 212 25.57 4.96 -7.63
N ASN A 213 25.53 5.62 -8.79
CA ASN A 213 25.47 4.97 -10.10
C ASN A 213 26.75 4.21 -10.47
N ARG A 214 27.92 4.70 -10.05
CA ARG A 214 29.21 4.02 -10.23
C ARG A 214 29.20 2.66 -9.53
N TYR A 215 28.75 2.63 -8.28
CA TYR A 215 28.76 1.42 -7.46
C TYR A 215 27.53 0.54 -7.62
N TRP A 216 26.42 1.08 -8.08
CA TRP A 216 25.26 0.30 -8.48
C TRP A 216 25.63 -0.80 -9.48
N LYS A 217 26.49 -0.48 -10.45
CA LYS A 217 27.00 -1.46 -11.44
C LYS A 217 27.81 -2.58 -10.80
N VAL A 218 28.53 -2.30 -9.71
CA VAL A 218 29.31 -3.31 -8.99
C VAL A 218 28.41 -4.22 -8.18
N VAL A 219 27.37 -3.66 -7.56
CA VAL A 219 26.34 -4.45 -6.88
C VAL A 219 25.59 -5.35 -7.87
N GLN A 220 25.23 -4.82 -9.04
CA GLN A 220 24.54 -5.57 -10.09
C GLN A 220 25.38 -6.70 -10.71
N SER A 221 26.69 -6.52 -10.81
CA SER A 221 27.55 -7.57 -11.38
C SER A 221 27.66 -8.79 -10.44
N ALA A 222 27.27 -8.64 -9.16
CA ALA A 222 27.29 -9.71 -8.16
C ALA A 222 28.64 -10.44 -8.05
N ILE A 223 29.73 -9.81 -8.51
CA ILE A 223 31.09 -10.31 -8.34
C ILE A 223 31.54 -9.79 -6.98
N PRO A 224 31.65 -10.65 -5.95
CA PRO A 224 32.34 -10.27 -4.73
C PRO A 224 33.79 -10.09 -5.15
N SER A 225 34.18 -8.85 -5.41
CA SER A 225 35.56 -8.55 -5.71
C SER A 225 36.27 -8.47 -4.37
N ASP A 226 37.16 -9.41 -4.10
CA ASP A 226 38.15 -9.31 -3.01
C ASP A 226 39.01 -8.03 -3.14
N GLN A 227 38.88 -7.29 -4.25
CA GLN A 227 39.53 -6.02 -4.54
C GLN A 227 38.60 -4.81 -4.38
N TRP A 228 37.47 -4.94 -3.67
CA TRP A 228 36.65 -3.79 -3.30
C TRP A 228 37.42 -2.89 -2.34
N ASN A 229 38.10 -1.90 -2.90
CA ASN A 229 38.87 -0.89 -2.17
C ASN A 229 38.50 0.51 -2.72
N PRO A 230 37.29 1.00 -2.44
CA PRO A 230 36.86 2.31 -2.90
C PRO A 230 37.77 3.41 -2.32
N PRO A 231 38.09 4.46 -3.09
CA PRO A 231 38.82 5.62 -2.57
C PRO A 231 38.15 6.21 -1.32
N GLU A 232 38.93 6.80 -0.40
CA GLU A 232 38.38 7.42 0.81
C GLU A 232 37.37 8.54 0.49
N SER A 233 37.58 9.27 -0.62
CA SER A 233 36.63 10.26 -1.12
C SER A 233 35.27 9.65 -1.47
N ASP A 234 35.28 8.47 -2.07
CA ASP A 234 34.09 7.77 -2.51
C ASP A 234 33.32 7.24 -1.29
N LEU A 235 34.03 6.73 -0.27
CA LEU A 235 33.43 6.33 1.01
C LEU A 235 32.72 7.49 1.71
N LYS A 236 33.32 8.68 1.72
CA LYS A 236 32.69 9.88 2.30
C LYS A 236 31.42 10.28 1.57
N LEU A 237 31.39 10.18 0.23
CA LEU A 237 30.18 10.45 -0.55
C LEU A 237 29.11 9.38 -0.33
N ILE A 238 29.47 8.10 -0.23
CA ILE A 238 28.53 7.01 0.12
C ILE A 238 27.94 7.23 1.51
N GLU A 239 28.77 7.59 2.50
CA GLU A 239 28.33 7.89 3.86
C GLU A 239 27.37 9.09 3.86
N SER A 240 27.75 10.19 3.18
CA SER A 240 26.90 11.38 3.03
C SER A 240 25.54 11.03 2.40
N LEU A 241 25.56 10.30 1.29
CA LEU A 241 24.35 9.83 0.61
C LEU A 241 23.48 8.97 1.52
N PHE A 242 24.07 8.01 2.24
CA PHE A 242 23.34 7.15 3.15
C PHE A 242 22.69 7.95 4.28
N LEU A 243 23.46 8.83 4.95
CA LEU A 243 22.95 9.68 6.02
C LEU A 243 21.83 10.60 5.52
N ARG A 244 21.96 11.10 4.28
CA ARG A 244 20.94 11.93 3.64
C ARG A 244 19.66 11.13 3.38
N ILE A 245 19.75 9.93 2.78
CA ILE A 245 18.60 9.05 2.59
C ILE A 245 17.90 8.78 3.93
N MET A 246 18.68 8.41 4.95
CA MET A 246 18.18 8.13 6.30
C MET A 246 17.61 9.37 7.01
N SER A 247 17.98 10.58 6.58
CA SER A 247 17.44 11.83 7.12
C SER A 247 16.04 12.17 6.62
N SER A 248 15.54 11.47 5.59
CA SER A 248 14.16 11.65 5.12
C SER A 248 13.17 11.36 6.23
N ARG A 249 12.09 12.17 6.32
CA ARG A 249 11.01 11.93 7.29
C ARG A 249 10.36 10.57 7.10
N TRP A 250 10.48 9.94 5.93
CA TRP A 250 9.89 8.63 5.69
C TRP A 250 10.41 7.59 6.71
N PHE A 251 11.70 7.64 7.05
CA PHE A 251 12.29 6.74 8.05
C PHE A 251 11.81 7.01 9.48
N SER A 252 11.26 8.20 9.77
CA SER A 252 10.68 8.52 11.08
C SER A 252 9.27 7.94 11.29
N ARG A 253 8.63 7.42 10.24
CA ARG A 253 7.29 6.82 10.32
C ARG A 253 7.37 5.44 10.96
N GLY A 254 6.54 5.18 11.97
CA GLY A 254 6.43 3.84 12.58
C GLY A 254 6.04 2.72 11.59
N TRP A 255 5.46 3.08 10.44
CA TRP A 255 5.07 2.14 9.40
C TRP A 255 6.22 1.74 8.46
N CYS A 256 7.33 2.49 8.39
CA CYS A 256 8.40 2.23 7.41
C CYS A 256 8.97 0.81 7.52
N SER A 257 9.16 0.32 8.75
CA SER A 257 9.64 -1.04 9.02
C SER A 257 8.65 -2.11 8.56
N HIS A 258 7.35 -1.88 8.78
CA HIS A 258 6.29 -2.78 8.34
C HIS A 258 6.23 -2.87 6.81
N GLU A 259 6.33 -1.73 6.13
CA GLU A 259 6.32 -1.65 4.67
C GLU A 259 7.53 -2.38 4.07
N PHE A 260 8.73 -2.22 4.66
CA PHE A 260 9.93 -2.96 4.26
C PHE A 260 9.78 -4.48 4.43
N GLN A 261 9.33 -4.93 5.60
CA GLN A 261 9.27 -6.36 5.94
C GLN A 261 8.20 -7.12 5.15
N ILE A 262 7.14 -6.45 4.70
CA ILE A 262 6.00 -7.12 4.06
C ILE A 262 6.11 -7.14 2.55
N SER A 263 6.78 -6.15 1.97
CA SER A 263 7.05 -6.15 0.54
C SER A 263 7.88 -7.39 0.18
N LYS A 264 7.45 -8.14 -0.84
CA LYS A 264 8.16 -9.35 -1.31
C LYS A 264 9.51 -9.04 -1.95
N TYR A 265 9.79 -7.77 -2.21
CA TYR A 265 10.86 -7.31 -3.11
C TYR A 265 12.03 -6.69 -2.36
N TYR A 266 12.15 -6.95 -1.06
CA TYR A 266 13.36 -6.67 -0.33
C TYR A 266 14.47 -7.57 -0.89
N LEU A 267 15.17 -7.07 -1.91
CA LEU A 267 16.42 -7.58 -2.48
C LEU A 267 16.35 -8.68 -3.57
N GLU A 268 15.17 -9.06 -4.05
CA GLU A 268 15.05 -10.03 -5.15
C GLU A 268 15.23 -9.35 -6.53
N ASP A 269 16.49 -9.30 -6.96
CA ASP A 269 16.98 -8.92 -8.30
C ASP A 269 17.29 -7.42 -8.55
N LEU A 270 18.32 -6.92 -7.87
CA LEU A 270 18.96 -5.61 -8.11
C LEU A 270 19.34 -5.37 -9.59
N ARG A 271 19.43 -6.41 -10.43
CA ARG A 271 19.79 -6.30 -11.86
C ARG A 271 18.65 -5.75 -12.71
N ASN A 272 17.40 -5.86 -12.26
CA ASN A 272 16.23 -5.39 -12.99
C ASN A 272 15.78 -3.99 -12.57
N PHE A 273 16.37 -3.44 -11.51
CA PHE A 273 16.05 -2.08 -11.08
C PHE A 273 16.78 -1.07 -11.97
N PRO A 274 16.08 0.02 -12.38
CA PRO A 274 16.71 1.09 -13.14
C PRO A 274 17.88 1.69 -12.34
N ARG A 275 18.76 2.39 -13.05
CA ARG A 275 19.83 3.18 -12.42
C ARG A 275 19.25 4.10 -11.35
N PHE A 276 20.07 4.36 -10.33
CA PHE A 276 19.75 5.37 -9.32
C PHE A 276 19.51 6.71 -10.02
N ARG A 277 18.34 7.30 -9.79
CA ARG A 277 17.95 8.63 -10.26
C ARG A 277 17.59 9.46 -9.04
N ALA A 278 18.25 10.61 -8.90
CA ALA A 278 18.05 11.59 -7.85
C ALA A 278 17.09 12.69 -8.31
#